data_AF-X7ZWG0-F1
#
_entry.id   AF-X7ZWG0-F1
#
_cell.length_a   1.000
_cell.length_b   1.000
_cell.length_c   1.000
_cell.angle_alpha   90.00
_cell.angle_beta   90.00
_cell.angle_gamma   90.00
#
_symmetry.space_group_name_H-M   'P 1'
#
loop_
_entity.id
_entity.type
_entity.pdbx_description
1 polymer ?
#
loop_
_entity_poly.entity_id
_entity_poly.type
_entity_poly.pdbx_seq_one_letter_code
_entity_poly.pdbx_strand_id
1 'polypeptide(L)'
;MIAEAQLRSGKAASGRGAAYQLKQAITTAKAINPDAPILVRGDSMFGTKKVITTCIQRGAEFSLSISRNKRINAAIAAIDEAAWTRCTTRRGRRPRHRGVDLRCPGRRNPYTLRLARGRTLTVRLVVRRVKDARHLDALFPVWRYHPFVTNSALPVDQADITHRRHAIIETTFADLIDGPLAHIPSGLFAANCAWLACAVIAHNLLRAVGTLAGGHHAVARGATLRRDLINIPARFAAPARKPMLHLPAHWHWRARWKALWHNVIGYPIAQPAPPDPPSKPCPPRHPRPDPRNPKESWYRPADHPRPTAPHSAASQNNRVDGNTKSPIHGFRLRVRPGNRFGRRCETA
;
A
#
# COMPACT_ATOMS: atom_id res chain seq x y z
N MET A 1 -0.92 1.65 -1.39
CA MET A 1 0.35 1.00 -1.73
C MET A 1 0.23 -0.48 -1.40
N ILE A 2 0.64 -1.31 -2.34
CA ILE A 2 0.84 -2.74 -2.21
C ILE A 2 2.34 -2.93 -1.94
N ALA A 3 2.68 -3.55 -0.81
CA ALA A 3 4.07 -3.75 -0.40
C ALA A 3 4.63 -5.10 -0.87
N GLU A 4 3.76 -6.09 -1.05
CA GLU A 4 4.11 -7.44 -1.49
C GLU A 4 2.90 -8.06 -2.20
N ALA A 5 3.17 -8.84 -3.25
CA ALA A 5 2.17 -9.67 -3.92
C ALA A 5 2.88 -10.88 -4.55
N GLN A 6 2.20 -12.02 -4.58
CA GLN A 6 2.74 -13.25 -5.16
C GLN A 6 1.63 -14.06 -5.83
N LEU A 7 1.93 -14.61 -7.00
CA LEU A 7 1.11 -15.67 -7.58
C LEU A 7 1.38 -16.99 -6.88
N ARG A 8 0.36 -17.84 -6.84
CA ARG A 8 0.43 -19.19 -6.26
C ARG A 8 -0.27 -20.17 -7.18
N SER A 9 0.09 -21.44 -7.05
CA SER A 9 -0.65 -22.53 -7.71
C SER A 9 -2.10 -22.58 -7.21
N GLY A 10 -3.04 -22.93 -8.09
CA GLY A 10 -4.48 -22.93 -7.80
C GLY A 10 -4.91 -23.89 -6.69
N LYS A 11 -4.09 -24.91 -6.39
CA LYS A 11 -4.32 -25.85 -5.28
C LYS A 11 -3.81 -25.32 -3.93
N ALA A 12 -3.14 -24.17 -3.89
CA ALA A 12 -2.58 -23.62 -2.66
C ALA A 12 -3.64 -22.85 -1.85
N ALA A 13 -3.80 -23.21 -0.57
CA ALA A 13 -4.66 -22.46 0.34
C ALA A 13 -4.21 -20.99 0.49
N SER A 14 -5.17 -20.07 0.66
CA SER A 14 -4.93 -18.61 0.76
C SER A 14 -3.97 -18.21 1.89
N GLY A 15 -3.85 -19.01 2.95
CA GLY A 15 -2.89 -18.78 4.04
C GLY A 15 -1.46 -19.30 3.79
N ARG A 16 -1.23 -20.07 2.71
CA ARG A 16 0.07 -20.71 2.44
C ARG A 16 1.14 -19.66 2.10
N GLY A 17 2.20 -19.60 2.89
CA GLY A 17 3.27 -18.61 2.69
C GLY A 17 2.96 -17.20 3.24
N ALA A 18 1.78 -16.98 3.83
CA ALA A 18 1.37 -15.66 4.33
C ALA A 18 2.33 -15.07 5.38
N ALA A 19 2.95 -15.92 6.22
CA ALA A 19 3.95 -15.45 7.19
C ALA A 19 5.21 -14.89 6.51
N TYR A 20 5.66 -15.53 5.42
CA TYR A 20 6.81 -15.06 4.65
C TYR A 20 6.49 -13.75 3.94
N GLN A 21 5.35 -13.69 3.25
CA GLN A 21 4.86 -12.48 2.60
C GLN A 21 4.71 -11.31 3.57
N LEU A 22 4.14 -11.58 4.74
CA LEU A 22 3.97 -10.57 5.78
C LEU A 22 5.33 -10.06 6.28
N LYS A 23 6.30 -10.95 6.48
CA LYS A 23 7.66 -10.55 6.86
C LYS A 23 8.27 -9.60 5.81
N GLN A 24 8.13 -9.91 4.52
CA GLN A 24 8.62 -9.03 3.45
C GLN A 24 7.89 -7.68 3.44
N ALA A 25 6.56 -7.69 3.51
CA ALA A 25 5.75 -6.47 3.54
C ALA A 25 6.09 -5.55 4.74
N ILE A 26 6.34 -6.13 5.92
CA ILE A 26 6.76 -5.37 7.10
C ILE A 26 8.17 -4.79 6.89
N THR A 27 9.10 -5.57 6.34
CA THR A 27 10.46 -5.08 6.02
C THR A 27 10.40 -3.89 5.07
N THR A 28 9.63 -3.98 3.98
CA THR A 28 9.44 -2.88 3.03
C THR A 28 8.82 -1.65 3.69
N ALA A 29 7.82 -1.83 4.55
CA ALA A 29 7.21 -0.72 5.27
C ALA A 29 8.19 -0.02 6.22
N LYS A 30 9.01 -0.80 6.96
CA LYS A 30 10.03 -0.26 7.87
C LYS A 30 11.20 0.39 7.14
N ALA A 31 11.53 -0.06 5.93
CA ALA A 31 12.55 0.59 5.10
C ALA A 31 12.14 2.03 4.71
N ILE A 32 10.84 2.30 4.58
CA ILE A 32 10.31 3.65 4.29
C ILE A 32 10.25 4.50 5.56
N ASN A 33 9.79 3.92 6.67
CA ASN A 33 9.73 4.59 7.95
C ASN A 33 9.96 3.56 9.08
N PRO A 34 11.15 3.54 9.70
CA PRO A 34 11.50 2.57 10.72
C PRO A 34 10.59 2.61 11.96
N ASP A 35 10.14 3.81 12.34
CA ASP A 35 9.39 4.08 13.57
C ASP A 35 7.87 4.03 13.37
N ALA A 36 7.41 3.84 12.13
CA ALA A 36 5.99 3.81 11.83
C ALA A 36 5.29 2.62 12.55
N PRO A 37 4.23 2.86 13.33
CA PRO A 37 3.44 1.77 13.90
C PRO A 37 2.72 1.02 12.78
N ILE A 38 2.92 -0.29 12.70
CA ILE A 38 2.36 -1.17 11.67
C ILE A 38 1.23 -2.02 12.29
N LEU A 39 0.03 -1.92 11.71
CA LEU A 39 -1.11 -2.76 12.06
C LEU A 39 -1.48 -3.71 10.91
N VAL A 40 -1.36 -5.01 11.15
CA VAL A 40 -1.70 -6.10 10.22
C VAL A 40 -3.16 -6.50 10.41
N ARG A 41 -3.96 -6.49 9.34
CA ARG A 41 -5.40 -6.82 9.40
C ARG A 41 -5.80 -7.80 8.33
N GLY A 42 -6.42 -8.92 8.72
CA GLY A 42 -6.74 -10.01 7.81
C GLY A 42 -7.98 -10.77 8.23
N ASP A 43 -8.53 -11.52 7.26
CA ASP A 43 -9.63 -12.43 7.48
C ASP A 43 -9.18 -13.75 8.16
N SER A 44 -10.11 -14.69 8.28
CA SER A 44 -9.90 -15.96 8.95
C SER A 44 -8.86 -16.86 8.28
N MET A 45 -8.65 -16.73 6.97
CA MET A 45 -7.64 -17.52 6.24
C MET A 45 -6.23 -17.16 6.68
N PHE A 46 -6.04 -15.96 7.21
CA PHE A 46 -4.76 -15.50 7.72
C PHE A 46 -4.64 -15.52 9.25
N GLY A 47 -5.71 -15.88 9.96
CA GLY A 47 -5.74 -16.07 11.42
C GLY A 47 -4.96 -17.28 11.93
N THR A 48 -3.79 -17.57 11.34
CA THR A 48 -2.96 -18.72 11.70
C THR A 48 -1.94 -18.36 12.77
N LYS A 49 -1.57 -19.36 13.58
CA LYS A 49 -0.53 -19.22 14.61
C LYS A 49 0.79 -18.68 14.04
N LYS A 50 1.19 -19.12 12.83
CA LYS A 50 2.43 -18.68 12.17
C LYS A 50 2.40 -17.18 11.85
N VAL A 51 1.27 -16.66 11.35
CA VAL A 51 1.11 -15.23 11.05
C VAL A 51 1.14 -14.40 12.33
N ILE A 52 0.41 -14.81 13.37
CA ILE A 52 0.39 -14.11 14.66
C ILE A 52 1.80 -14.05 15.27
N THR A 53 2.52 -15.17 15.30
CA THR A 53 3.91 -15.20 15.80
C THR A 53 4.82 -14.28 15.00
N THR A 54 4.65 -14.22 13.67
CA THR A 54 5.45 -13.34 12.80
C THR A 54 5.18 -11.86 13.10
N CYS A 55 3.92 -11.47 13.32
CA CYS A 55 3.58 -10.10 13.72
C CYS A 55 4.32 -9.71 15.00
N ILE A 56 4.27 -10.57 16.03
CA ILE A 56 4.90 -10.31 17.33
C ILE A 56 6.42 -10.23 17.20
N GLN A 57 7.04 -11.18 16.49
CA GLN A 57 8.49 -11.18 16.25
C GLN A 57 8.98 -9.93 15.51
N ARG A 58 8.11 -9.29 14.71
CA ARG A 58 8.43 -8.08 13.96
C ARG A 58 7.98 -6.79 14.66
N GLY A 59 7.42 -6.88 15.87
CA GLY A 59 6.90 -5.73 16.61
C GLY A 59 5.71 -5.05 15.93
N ALA A 60 4.92 -5.79 15.15
CA ALA A 60 3.73 -5.28 14.49
C ALA A 60 2.47 -5.58 15.32
N GLU A 61 1.55 -4.61 15.37
CA GLU A 61 0.20 -4.85 15.85
C GLU A 61 -0.55 -5.74 14.87
N PHE A 62 -1.52 -6.51 15.35
CA PHE A 62 -2.38 -7.34 14.52
C PHE A 62 -3.84 -7.30 14.94
N SER A 63 -4.71 -7.55 13.97
CA SER A 63 -6.15 -7.73 14.14
C SER A 63 -6.63 -8.72 13.08
N LEU A 64 -6.68 -9.99 13.43
CA LEU A 64 -6.90 -11.10 12.50
C LEU A 64 -8.18 -11.83 12.89
N SER A 65 -9.08 -12.01 11.92
CA SER A 65 -10.22 -12.92 12.11
C SER A 65 -9.69 -14.34 12.32
N ILE A 66 -10.40 -15.15 13.09
CA ILE A 66 -10.02 -16.54 13.34
C ILE A 66 -11.18 -17.47 12.99
N SER A 67 -10.85 -18.63 12.44
CA SER A 67 -11.84 -19.67 12.20
C SER A 67 -12.37 -20.22 13.52
N ARG A 68 -13.69 -20.43 13.59
CA ARG A 68 -14.35 -21.03 14.75
C ARG A 68 -13.89 -22.47 14.93
N ASN A 69 -13.61 -22.85 16.17
CA ASN A 69 -13.32 -24.22 16.59
C ASN A 69 -14.00 -24.47 17.95
N LYS A 70 -13.99 -25.72 18.44
CA LYS A 70 -14.64 -26.08 19.72
C LYS A 70 -14.23 -25.16 20.88
N ARG A 71 -12.95 -24.79 20.98
CA ARG A 71 -12.43 -23.90 22.06
C ARG A 71 -12.91 -22.47 21.93
N ILE A 72 -12.93 -21.92 20.71
CA ILE A 72 -13.44 -20.57 20.44
C ILE A 72 -14.95 -20.54 20.67
N ASN A 73 -15.69 -21.57 20.27
CA ASN A 73 -17.12 -21.64 20.54
C ASN A 73 -17.41 -21.73 22.05
N ALA A 74 -16.64 -22.52 22.80
CA ALA A 74 -16.74 -22.56 24.26
C ALA A 74 -16.42 -21.19 24.89
N ALA A 75 -15.36 -20.53 24.41
CA ALA A 75 -15.00 -19.18 24.87
C ALA A 75 -16.06 -18.13 24.52
N ILE A 76 -16.79 -18.28 23.41
CA ILE A 76 -17.92 -17.42 23.03
C ILE A 76 -19.13 -17.71 23.93
N ALA A 77 -19.43 -18.99 24.20
CA ALA A 77 -20.55 -19.41 25.03
C ALA A 77 -20.39 -19.00 26.50
N ALA A 78 -19.15 -18.89 26.99
CA ALA A 78 -18.84 -18.43 28.34
C ALA A 78 -18.99 -16.90 28.54
N ILE A 79 -19.29 -16.13 27.49
CA ILE A 79 -19.47 -14.68 27.61
C ILE A 79 -20.87 -14.39 28.13
N ASP A 80 -20.95 -13.80 29.32
CA ASP A 80 -22.20 -13.34 29.94
C ASP A 80 -23.01 -12.45 28.99
N GLU A 81 -24.32 -12.64 28.96
CA GLU A 81 -25.25 -11.86 28.13
C GLU A 81 -25.17 -10.35 28.44
N ALA A 82 -24.93 -9.97 29.69
CA ALA A 82 -24.76 -8.59 30.15
C ALA A 82 -23.43 -7.96 29.70
N ALA A 83 -22.42 -8.76 29.35
CA ALA A 83 -21.12 -8.26 28.88
C ALA A 83 -21.19 -7.68 27.45
N TRP A 84 -22.25 -7.96 26.70
CA TRP A 84 -22.40 -7.59 25.30
C TRP A 84 -22.87 -6.14 25.12
N THR A 85 -21.94 -5.27 24.72
CA THR A 85 -22.20 -3.83 24.50
C THR A 85 -22.48 -3.53 23.04
N ARG A 86 -23.41 -2.61 22.75
CA ARG A 86 -23.75 -2.19 21.38
C ARG A 86 -22.57 -1.48 20.70
N CYS A 87 -22.08 -2.03 19.59
CA CYS A 87 -20.97 -1.45 18.83
C CYS A 87 -21.53 -0.46 17.79
N THR A 88 -21.20 0.83 17.90
CA THR A 88 -21.71 1.86 17.01
C THR A 88 -21.05 1.78 15.63
N THR A 89 -21.83 1.99 14.57
CA THR A 89 -21.28 2.16 13.23
C THR A 89 -20.97 3.64 13.00
N ARG A 90 -19.81 3.92 12.39
CA ARG A 90 -19.34 5.28 12.09
C ARG A 90 -20.41 6.15 11.40
N ARG A 91 -20.65 7.34 11.96
CA ARG A 91 -21.50 8.45 11.49
C ARG A 91 -23.01 8.21 11.47
N GLY A 92 -23.64 7.88 12.60
CA GLY A 92 -25.08 8.11 12.84
C GLY A 92 -26.08 7.50 11.83
N ARG A 93 -25.61 6.78 10.83
CA ARG A 93 -26.39 6.14 9.79
C ARG A 93 -26.82 4.82 10.35
N ARG A 94 -28.14 4.63 10.46
CA ARG A 94 -28.73 3.32 10.66
C ARG A 94 -28.02 2.34 9.72
N PRO A 95 -27.59 1.17 10.22
CA PRO A 95 -27.04 0.14 9.34
C PRO A 95 -28.02 -0.06 8.19
N ARG A 96 -27.53 -0.10 6.94
CA ARG A 96 -28.38 -0.39 5.76
C ARG A 96 -29.11 -1.73 5.88
N HIS A 97 -28.65 -2.58 6.79
CA HIS A 97 -29.33 -3.79 7.22
C HIS A 97 -30.22 -3.45 8.43
N ARG A 98 -31.54 -3.50 8.25
CA ARG A 98 -32.50 -3.57 9.38
C ARG A 98 -32.06 -4.72 10.30
N GLY A 99 -31.97 -4.49 11.62
CA GLY A 99 -31.75 -5.58 12.60
C GLY A 99 -30.30 -5.89 13.03
N VAL A 100 -29.29 -5.10 12.66
CA VAL A 100 -27.90 -5.35 13.12
C VAL A 100 -27.71 -4.82 14.54
N ASP A 101 -28.03 -5.65 15.53
CA ASP A 101 -27.57 -5.47 16.91
C ASP A 101 -26.12 -5.97 16.98
N LEU A 102 -25.19 -5.04 16.82
CA LEU A 102 -23.76 -5.30 16.91
C LEU A 102 -23.39 -5.35 18.37
N ARG A 103 -22.89 -6.48 18.86
CA ARG A 103 -22.37 -6.51 20.22
C ARG A 103 -20.99 -7.09 20.34
N CYS A 104 -20.24 -6.52 21.28
CA CYS A 104 -18.88 -6.91 21.60
C CYS A 104 -18.70 -6.95 23.13
N PRO A 105 -17.92 -7.89 23.70
CA PRO A 105 -17.69 -7.93 25.14
C PRO A 105 -17.02 -6.64 25.62
N GLY A 106 -17.53 -5.99 26.65
CA GLY A 106 -16.95 -4.75 27.20
C GLY A 106 -15.60 -4.95 27.89
N ARG A 107 -15.30 -6.18 28.34
CA ARG A 107 -14.03 -6.54 28.99
C ARG A 107 -13.00 -7.08 28.00
N ARG A 108 -11.72 -6.87 28.33
CA ARG A 108 -10.60 -7.47 27.61
C ARG A 108 -10.58 -8.97 27.92
N ASN A 109 -10.97 -9.80 26.96
CA ASN A 109 -10.93 -11.26 27.13
C ASN A 109 -9.55 -11.79 26.72
N PRO A 110 -8.65 -12.12 27.67
CA PRO A 110 -7.42 -12.81 27.34
C PRO A 110 -7.78 -14.21 26.81
N TYR A 111 -7.17 -14.59 25.70
CA TYR A 111 -7.32 -15.89 25.09
C TYR A 111 -5.95 -16.48 24.81
N THR A 112 -5.69 -17.65 25.39
CA THR A 112 -4.39 -18.30 25.30
C THR A 112 -4.34 -19.23 24.09
N LEU A 113 -3.57 -18.82 23.09
CA LEU A 113 -3.23 -19.64 21.93
C LEU A 113 -2.06 -20.57 22.26
N ARG A 114 -2.25 -21.89 22.13
CA ARG A 114 -1.14 -22.85 22.15
C ARG A 114 -0.42 -22.84 20.80
N LEU A 115 0.83 -22.40 20.77
CA LEU A 115 1.72 -22.45 19.61
C LEU A 115 2.35 -23.86 19.48
N ALA A 116 3.16 -24.05 18.44
CA ALA A 116 3.97 -25.25 18.31
C ALA A 116 5.04 -25.31 19.41
N ARG A 117 5.49 -26.52 19.77
CA ARG A 117 6.54 -26.76 20.79
C ARG A 117 6.20 -26.24 22.19
N GLY A 118 4.96 -26.44 22.64
CA GLY A 118 4.54 -26.14 24.02
C GLY A 118 4.38 -24.66 24.38
N ARG A 119 4.84 -23.73 23.53
CA ARG A 119 4.74 -22.29 23.78
C ARG A 119 3.28 -21.83 23.82
N THR A 120 2.93 -20.97 24.77
CA THR A 120 1.61 -20.31 24.85
C THR A 120 1.75 -18.85 24.50
N LEU A 121 0.70 -18.28 23.91
CA LEU A 121 0.61 -16.87 23.58
C LEU A 121 -0.76 -16.34 24.01
N THR A 122 -0.76 -15.39 24.94
CA THR A 122 -1.98 -14.69 25.36
C THR A 122 -2.27 -13.55 24.39
N VAL A 123 -3.40 -13.63 23.70
CA VAL A 123 -3.92 -12.58 22.80
C VAL A 123 -5.27 -12.09 23.29
N ARG A 124 -5.72 -10.93 22.86
CA ARG A 124 -7.09 -10.47 23.16
C ARG A 124 -8.04 -11.06 22.12
N LEU A 125 -9.08 -11.75 22.57
CA LEU A 125 -10.19 -12.19 21.73
C LEU A 125 -11.30 -11.13 21.77
N VAL A 126 -11.71 -10.67 20.60
CA VAL A 126 -12.89 -9.81 20.44
C VAL A 126 -13.88 -10.56 19.57
N VAL A 127 -15.14 -10.58 20.01
CA VAL A 127 -16.21 -11.28 19.30
C VAL A 127 -17.25 -10.25 18.93
N ARG A 128 -17.59 -10.19 17.64
CA ARG A 128 -18.75 -9.43 17.16
C ARG A 128 -19.88 -10.40 16.87
N ARG A 129 -21.06 -10.19 17.44
CA ARG A 129 -22.28 -10.91 17.03
C ARG A 129 -23.22 -10.02 16.22
N VAL A 130 -23.96 -10.63 15.29
CA VAL A 130 -24.97 -9.99 14.43
C VAL A 130 -26.17 -10.91 14.30
N LYS A 131 -27.39 -10.38 14.32
CA LYS A 131 -28.60 -11.17 14.02
C LYS A 131 -28.51 -11.78 12.62
N ASP A 132 -28.82 -13.06 12.49
CA ASP A 132 -28.80 -13.75 11.20
C ASP A 132 -29.94 -13.21 10.33
N ALA A 133 -29.58 -12.53 9.24
CA ALA A 133 -30.55 -11.96 8.31
C ALA A 133 -31.42 -13.01 7.60
N ARG A 134 -31.08 -14.30 7.66
CA ARG A 134 -31.90 -15.40 7.11
C ARG A 134 -32.99 -15.90 8.07
N HIS A 135 -32.92 -15.53 9.34
CA HIS A 135 -33.80 -16.02 10.40
C HIS A 135 -34.35 -14.84 11.20
N LEU A 136 -34.96 -13.87 10.50
CA LEU A 136 -35.53 -12.68 11.13
C LEU A 136 -36.82 -12.99 11.90
N ASP A 137 -37.57 -14.01 11.44
CA ASP A 137 -38.87 -14.40 11.99
C ASP A 137 -38.75 -15.51 13.06
N ALA A 138 -37.53 -15.87 13.43
CA ALA A 138 -37.31 -16.86 14.48
C ALA A 138 -37.79 -16.30 15.83
N LEU A 139 -38.51 -17.13 16.60
CA LEU A 139 -39.02 -16.80 17.94
C LEU A 139 -37.90 -16.28 18.87
N PHE A 140 -36.68 -16.79 18.69
CA PHE A 140 -35.48 -16.32 19.37
C PHE A 140 -34.43 -15.81 18.38
N PRO A 141 -33.67 -14.74 18.70
CA PRO A 141 -32.66 -14.19 17.80
C PRO A 141 -31.56 -15.22 17.50
N VAL A 142 -31.40 -15.58 16.24
CA VAL A 142 -30.28 -16.39 15.77
C VAL A 142 -29.06 -15.49 15.56
N TRP A 143 -27.94 -15.77 16.23
CA TRP A 143 -26.74 -14.93 16.18
C TRP A 143 -25.64 -15.55 15.31
N ARG A 144 -25.04 -14.73 14.43
CA ARG A 144 -23.78 -15.02 13.75
C ARG A 144 -22.61 -14.35 14.47
N TYR A 145 -21.63 -15.16 14.83
CA TYR A 145 -20.43 -14.72 15.55
C TYR A 145 -19.24 -14.56 14.61
N HIS A 146 -18.54 -13.43 14.76
CA HIS A 146 -17.34 -13.06 14.02
C HIS A 146 -16.21 -12.80 15.03
N PRO A 147 -15.47 -13.85 15.43
CA PRO A 147 -14.34 -13.70 16.33
C PRO A 147 -13.09 -13.22 15.59
N PHE A 148 -12.37 -12.29 16.21
CA PHE A 148 -11.04 -11.88 15.78
C PHE A 148 -10.10 -11.70 16.98
N VAL A 149 -8.82 -11.93 16.77
CA VAL A 149 -7.78 -11.73 17.79
C VAL A 149 -6.98 -10.48 17.51
N THR A 150 -6.56 -9.78 18.56
CA THR A 150 -5.76 -8.57 18.45
C THR A 150 -4.81 -8.43 19.64
N ASN A 151 -3.71 -7.69 19.46
CA ASN A 151 -2.86 -7.20 20.55
C ASN A 151 -3.06 -5.69 20.80
N SER A 152 -3.96 -5.03 20.07
CA SER A 152 -4.22 -3.61 20.22
C SER A 152 -4.93 -3.28 21.54
N ALA A 153 -4.53 -2.16 22.13
CA ALA A 153 -5.12 -1.60 23.35
C ALA A 153 -6.40 -0.78 23.10
N LEU A 154 -6.84 -0.65 21.83
CA LEU A 154 -8.03 0.12 21.49
C LEU A 154 -9.29 -0.36 22.24
N PRO A 155 -10.23 0.55 22.57
CA PRO A 155 -11.58 0.18 22.99
C PRO A 155 -12.24 -0.80 22.02
N VAL A 156 -13.13 -1.66 22.51
CA VAL A 156 -13.65 -2.81 21.77
C VAL A 156 -14.39 -2.39 20.49
N ASP A 157 -15.17 -1.32 20.55
CA ASP A 157 -15.86 -0.68 19.43
C ASP A 157 -14.88 -0.16 18.37
N GLN A 158 -13.82 0.54 18.79
CA GLN A 158 -12.79 1.05 17.90
C GLN A 158 -11.96 -0.08 17.28
N ALA A 159 -11.71 -1.14 18.04
CA ALA A 159 -11.03 -2.34 17.56
C ALA A 159 -11.86 -3.04 16.48
N ASP A 160 -13.18 -3.18 16.64
CA ASP A 160 -14.08 -3.72 15.59
C ASP A 160 -14.07 -2.85 14.33
N ILE A 161 -14.27 -1.54 14.46
CA ILE A 161 -14.25 -0.61 13.31
C ILE A 161 -12.91 -0.71 12.57
N THR A 162 -11.81 -0.76 13.32
CA THR A 162 -10.46 -0.87 12.77
C THR A 162 -10.26 -2.21 12.07
N HIS A 163 -10.74 -3.29 12.67
CA HIS A 163 -10.70 -4.63 12.11
C HIS A 163 -11.46 -4.67 10.78
N ARG A 164 -12.73 -4.27 10.76
CA ARG A 164 -13.62 -4.31 9.57
C ARG A 164 -13.08 -3.57 8.36
N ARG A 165 -12.24 -2.56 8.57
CA ARG A 165 -11.50 -1.89 7.50
C ARG A 165 -10.44 -2.81 6.83
N HIS A 166 -10.33 -4.09 7.20
CA HIS A 166 -9.56 -5.09 6.43
C HIS A 166 -10.13 -5.24 5.02
N ALA A 167 -11.46 -5.10 4.86
CA ALA A 167 -12.17 -5.19 3.57
C ALA A 167 -11.80 -4.08 2.56
N ILE A 168 -11.00 -3.07 2.94
CA ILE A 168 -10.47 -2.08 2.01
C ILE A 168 -9.60 -2.73 0.92
N ILE A 169 -9.01 -3.90 1.21
CA ILE A 169 -8.22 -4.63 0.21
C ILE A 169 -9.07 -5.08 -0.98
N GLU A 170 -10.36 -5.37 -0.78
CA GLU A 170 -11.24 -5.83 -1.86
C GLU A 170 -11.38 -4.80 -2.98
N THR A 171 -11.38 -3.50 -2.64
CA THR A 171 -11.36 -2.44 -3.65
C THR A 171 -10.06 -2.41 -4.44
N THR A 172 -8.94 -2.79 -3.81
CA THR A 172 -7.64 -2.90 -4.47
C THR A 172 -7.61 -4.11 -5.41
N PHE A 173 -8.21 -5.23 -4.99
CA PHE A 173 -8.35 -6.41 -5.86
C PHE A 173 -9.26 -6.15 -7.04
N ALA A 174 -10.41 -5.53 -6.83
CA ALA A 174 -11.28 -5.12 -7.93
C ALA A 174 -10.52 -4.28 -8.97
N ASP A 175 -9.76 -3.26 -8.53
CA ASP A 175 -8.96 -2.44 -9.45
C ASP A 175 -7.89 -3.22 -10.24
N LEU A 176 -7.30 -4.25 -9.64
CA LEU A 176 -6.27 -5.07 -10.30
C LEU A 176 -6.90 -6.09 -11.24
N ILE A 177 -7.98 -6.74 -10.82
CA ILE A 177 -8.73 -7.75 -11.58
C ILE A 177 -9.45 -7.10 -12.77
N ASP A 178 -10.05 -5.92 -12.60
CA ASP A 178 -10.68 -5.14 -13.69
C ASP A 178 -9.64 -4.49 -14.63
N GLY A 179 -8.35 -4.62 -14.33
CA GLY A 179 -7.27 -3.97 -15.06
C GLY A 179 -6.20 -4.95 -15.51
N PRO A 180 -4.94 -4.79 -15.02
CA PRO A 180 -3.82 -5.57 -15.55
C PRO A 180 -3.94 -7.08 -15.30
N LEU A 181 -4.74 -7.54 -14.32
CA LEU A 181 -4.91 -8.96 -14.03
C LEU A 181 -6.18 -9.56 -14.67
N ALA A 182 -6.93 -8.79 -15.47
CA ALA A 182 -8.11 -9.29 -16.21
C ALA A 182 -7.72 -10.41 -17.18
N HIS A 183 -6.60 -10.21 -17.89
CA HIS A 183 -6.04 -11.15 -18.85
C HIS A 183 -4.56 -11.30 -18.58
N ILE A 184 -4.19 -12.46 -18.04
CA ILE A 184 -2.79 -12.81 -17.81
C ILE A 184 -2.15 -13.15 -19.18
N PRO A 185 -1.02 -12.53 -19.56
CA PRO A 185 -0.56 -12.51 -20.95
C PRO A 185 0.16 -13.78 -21.42
N SER A 186 0.59 -14.66 -20.52
CA SER A 186 1.39 -15.84 -20.86
C SER A 186 0.85 -17.13 -20.23
N GLY A 187 1.10 -18.26 -20.90
CA GLY A 187 0.95 -19.59 -20.29
C GLY A 187 2.05 -19.91 -19.26
N LEU A 188 3.18 -19.20 -19.31
CA LEU A 188 4.31 -19.43 -18.41
C LEU A 188 4.11 -18.74 -17.06
N PHE A 189 4.11 -19.52 -15.98
CA PHE A 189 3.87 -19.00 -14.63
C PHE A 189 4.90 -17.95 -14.20
N ALA A 190 6.18 -18.13 -14.55
CA ALA A 190 7.25 -17.18 -14.20
C ALA A 190 7.06 -15.82 -14.89
N ALA A 191 6.67 -15.81 -16.17
CA ALA A 191 6.37 -14.57 -16.91
C ALA A 191 5.20 -13.83 -16.25
N ASN A 192 4.20 -14.56 -15.77
CA ASN A 192 3.05 -13.98 -15.08
C ASN A 192 3.41 -13.41 -13.70
N CYS A 193 4.41 -13.96 -13.00
CA CYS A 193 4.95 -13.35 -11.79
C CYS A 193 5.60 -11.99 -12.08
N ALA A 194 6.36 -11.87 -13.18
CA ALA A 194 6.92 -10.59 -13.61
C ALA A 194 5.82 -9.60 -14.00
N TRP A 195 4.78 -10.06 -14.71
CA TRP A 195 3.61 -9.27 -15.02
C TRP A 195 2.90 -8.74 -13.76
N LEU A 196 2.73 -9.58 -12.73
CA LEU A 196 2.18 -9.17 -11.45
C LEU A 196 3.02 -8.07 -10.80
N ALA A 197 4.36 -8.18 -10.85
CA ALA A 197 5.25 -7.14 -10.31
C ALA A 197 5.04 -5.80 -11.04
N CYS A 198 5.00 -5.80 -12.37
CA CYS A 198 4.70 -4.61 -13.17
C CYS A 198 3.32 -4.02 -12.84
N ALA A 199 2.30 -4.87 -12.70
CA ALA A 199 0.94 -4.46 -12.34
C ALA A 199 0.90 -3.79 -10.96
N VAL A 200 1.63 -4.33 -9.99
CA VAL A 200 1.74 -3.77 -8.63
C VAL A 200 2.47 -2.42 -8.64
N ILE A 201 3.57 -2.30 -9.39
CA ILE A 201 4.31 -1.04 -9.55
C ILE A 201 3.39 0.01 -10.19
N ALA A 202 2.75 -0.31 -11.31
CA ALA A 202 1.82 0.58 -11.99
C ALA A 202 0.65 1.01 -11.09
N HIS A 203 0.09 0.09 -10.30
CA HIS A 203 -0.95 0.42 -9.32
C HIS A 203 -0.43 1.40 -8.26
N ASN A 204 0.76 1.17 -7.71
CA ASN A 204 1.36 2.04 -6.70
C ASN A 204 1.64 3.45 -7.27
N LEU A 205 2.16 3.54 -8.49
CA LEU A 205 2.39 4.80 -9.18
C LEU A 205 1.08 5.56 -9.44
N LEU A 206 0.04 4.88 -9.96
CA LEU A 206 -1.29 5.49 -10.14
C LEU A 206 -1.84 6.02 -8.81
N ARG A 207 -1.68 5.27 -7.72
CA ARG A 207 -2.12 5.70 -6.38
C ARG A 207 -1.35 6.92 -5.88
N ALA A 208 -0.06 7.00 -6.14
CA ALA A 208 0.75 8.17 -5.82
C ALA A 208 0.31 9.39 -6.65
N VAL A 209 0.16 9.22 -7.97
CA VAL A 209 -0.34 10.25 -8.89
C VAL A 209 -1.69 10.80 -8.44
N GLY A 210 -2.66 9.94 -8.12
CA GLY A 210 -3.97 10.38 -7.64
C GLY A 210 -3.90 11.14 -6.32
N THR A 211 -2.97 10.76 -5.43
CA THR A 211 -2.75 11.46 -4.15
C THR A 211 -2.19 12.87 -4.39
N LEU A 212 -1.20 13.02 -5.28
CA LEU A 212 -0.59 14.31 -5.63
C LEU A 212 -1.55 15.23 -6.41
N ALA A 213 -2.39 14.67 -7.29
CA ALA A 213 -3.42 15.43 -8.01
C ALA A 213 -4.56 15.92 -7.08
N GLY A 214 -4.73 15.30 -5.91
CA GLY A 214 -5.66 15.69 -4.85
C GLY A 214 -7.15 15.56 -5.17
N GLY A 215 -8.01 16.03 -4.27
CA GLY A 215 -9.49 15.98 -4.36
C GLY A 215 -10.04 14.59 -4.70
N HIS A 216 -10.96 14.51 -5.67
CA HIS A 216 -11.59 13.24 -6.05
C HIS A 216 -10.59 12.19 -6.58
N HIS A 217 -9.47 12.60 -7.18
CA HIS A 217 -8.43 11.69 -7.68
C HIS A 217 -7.69 10.94 -6.56
N ALA A 218 -7.62 11.50 -5.35
CA ALA A 218 -6.97 10.85 -4.21
C ALA A 218 -7.66 9.53 -3.80
N VAL A 219 -8.95 9.39 -4.12
CA VAL A 219 -9.77 8.20 -3.82
C VAL A 219 -10.33 7.51 -5.07
N ALA A 220 -10.05 8.02 -6.27
CA ALA A 220 -10.57 7.50 -7.53
C ALA A 220 -10.06 6.09 -7.86
N ARG A 221 -10.78 5.32 -8.68
CA ARG A 221 -10.31 4.00 -9.15
C ARG A 221 -9.17 4.12 -10.17
N GLY A 222 -8.40 3.05 -10.36
CA GLY A 222 -7.29 3.04 -11.32
C GLY A 222 -7.72 3.39 -12.75
N ALA A 223 -8.89 2.93 -13.18
CA ALA A 223 -9.45 3.25 -14.50
C ALA A 223 -9.73 4.76 -14.67
N THR A 224 -10.32 5.38 -13.66
CA THR A 224 -10.57 6.83 -13.62
C THR A 224 -9.26 7.61 -13.71
N LEU A 225 -8.26 7.23 -12.91
CA LEU A 225 -6.94 7.89 -12.95
C LEU A 225 -6.26 7.77 -14.31
N ARG A 226 -6.35 6.61 -14.97
CA ARG A 226 -5.81 6.44 -16.33
C ARG A 226 -6.52 7.35 -17.32
N ARG A 227 -7.86 7.36 -17.34
CA ARG A 227 -8.65 8.22 -18.24
C ARG A 227 -8.42 9.71 -17.99
N ASP A 228 -8.38 10.09 -16.71
CA ASP A 228 -8.45 11.49 -16.31
C ASP A 228 -7.08 12.15 -16.13
N LEU A 229 -5.98 11.39 -15.96
CA LEU A 229 -4.65 11.96 -15.69
C LEU A 229 -3.52 11.40 -16.58
N ILE A 230 -3.71 10.28 -17.26
CA ILE A 230 -2.63 9.59 -18.00
C ILE A 230 -2.91 9.55 -19.52
N ASN A 231 -4.04 8.99 -19.93
CA ASN A 231 -4.44 8.79 -21.32
C ASN A 231 -5.04 10.10 -21.89
N ILE A 232 -4.26 11.17 -21.85
CA ILE A 232 -4.66 12.50 -22.29
C ILE A 232 -4.02 12.74 -23.66
N PRO A 233 -4.80 13.15 -24.67
CA PRO A 233 -4.21 13.55 -25.94
C PRO A 233 -3.33 14.77 -25.69
N ALA A 234 -2.03 14.63 -25.96
CA ALA A 234 -1.06 15.70 -25.81
C ALA A 234 -0.10 15.71 -26.99
N ARG A 235 0.32 16.90 -27.42
CA ARG A 235 1.33 17.07 -28.46
C ARG A 235 2.60 17.62 -27.83
N PHE A 236 3.68 16.87 -27.95
CA PHE A 236 5.01 17.36 -27.60
C PHE A 236 5.61 18.10 -28.81
N ALA A 237 6.02 19.34 -28.62
CA ALA A 237 6.66 20.17 -29.62
C ALA A 237 7.90 20.85 -29.02
N ALA A 238 8.88 21.19 -29.85
CA ALA A 238 10.08 21.90 -29.40
C ALA A 238 10.32 23.19 -30.21
N PRO A 239 9.37 24.14 -30.22
CA PRO A 239 9.58 25.40 -30.92
C PRO A 239 10.81 26.13 -30.33
N ALA A 240 11.74 26.53 -31.19
CA ALA A 240 12.99 27.19 -30.82
C ALA A 240 13.80 26.48 -29.70
N ARG A 241 13.86 25.13 -29.75
CA ARG A 241 14.58 24.27 -28.77
C ARG A 241 14.01 24.32 -27.34
N LYS A 242 12.81 24.85 -27.13
CA LYS A 242 12.11 24.82 -25.84
C LYS A 242 11.06 23.71 -25.85
N PRO A 243 11.20 22.65 -25.04
CA PRO A 243 10.21 21.59 -24.98
C PRO A 243 8.89 22.14 -24.43
N MET A 244 7.83 22.05 -25.23
CA MET A 244 6.47 22.47 -24.92
C MET A 244 5.52 21.28 -25.05
N LEU A 245 4.71 21.06 -24.03
CA LEU A 245 3.65 20.05 -24.04
C LEU A 245 2.31 20.76 -24.21
N HIS A 246 1.70 20.60 -25.39
CA HIS A 246 0.36 21.10 -25.68
C HIS A 246 -0.68 20.11 -25.15
N LEU A 247 -1.60 20.62 -24.34
CA LEU A 247 -2.70 19.87 -23.73
C LEU A 247 -4.04 20.36 -24.27
N PRO A 248 -5.13 19.58 -24.14
CA PRO A 248 -6.43 19.95 -24.69
C PRO A 248 -6.97 21.25 -24.08
N ALA A 249 -7.57 22.09 -24.92
CA ALA A 249 -8.28 23.29 -24.49
C ALA A 249 -9.54 22.92 -23.69
N HIS A 250 -9.92 23.75 -22.73
CA HIS A 250 -11.13 23.59 -21.89
C HIS A 250 -11.29 22.23 -21.18
N TRP A 251 -10.18 21.54 -20.96
CA TRP A 251 -10.22 20.26 -20.27
C TRP A 251 -10.44 20.40 -18.76
N HIS A 252 -11.52 19.79 -18.28
CA HIS A 252 -11.98 19.86 -16.89
C HIS A 252 -10.95 19.43 -15.83
N TRP A 253 -10.00 18.53 -16.14
CA TRP A 253 -8.97 18.11 -15.19
C TRP A 253 -7.66 18.89 -15.28
N ARG A 254 -7.58 19.91 -16.14
CA ARG A 254 -6.37 20.73 -16.36
C ARG A 254 -5.76 21.24 -15.05
N ALA A 255 -6.57 21.71 -14.11
CA ALA A 255 -6.07 22.20 -12.83
C ALA A 255 -5.37 21.12 -12.01
N ARG A 256 -5.91 19.89 -12.01
CA ARG A 256 -5.38 18.76 -11.23
C ARG A 256 -4.16 18.13 -11.88
N TRP A 257 -4.17 18.04 -13.21
CA TRP A 257 -3.01 17.61 -13.96
C TRP A 257 -1.84 18.60 -13.80
N LYS A 258 -2.09 19.91 -13.83
CA LYS A 258 -1.06 20.92 -13.53
C LYS A 258 -0.54 20.80 -12.10
N ALA A 259 -1.41 20.55 -11.12
CA ALA A 259 -0.98 20.31 -9.75
C ALA A 259 -0.04 19.09 -9.66
N LEU A 260 -0.41 17.98 -10.29
CA LEU A 260 0.47 16.81 -10.41
C LEU A 260 1.81 17.18 -11.07
N TRP A 261 1.79 17.86 -12.21
CA TRP A 261 2.99 18.28 -12.94
C TRP A 261 3.92 19.11 -12.06
N HIS A 262 3.41 20.11 -11.34
CA HIS A 262 4.23 20.93 -10.46
C HIS A 262 4.79 20.17 -9.25
N ASN A 263 4.09 19.15 -8.75
CA ASN A 263 4.58 18.34 -7.63
C ASN A 263 5.65 17.31 -8.04
N VAL A 264 5.73 16.93 -9.32
CA VAL A 264 6.61 15.85 -9.80
C VAL A 264 7.76 16.38 -10.67
N ILE A 265 7.45 17.31 -11.59
CA ILE A 265 8.35 17.80 -12.64
C ILE A 265 8.64 19.29 -12.48
N GLY A 266 7.72 20.05 -11.88
CA GLY A 266 7.96 21.44 -11.51
C GLY A 266 9.19 21.51 -10.61
N TYR A 267 10.17 22.32 -11.01
CA TYR A 267 11.32 22.67 -10.18
C TYR A 267 10.87 22.91 -8.73
N PRO A 268 11.64 22.47 -7.71
CA PRO A 268 11.41 22.99 -6.37
C PRO A 268 11.39 24.51 -6.49
N ILE A 269 10.38 25.16 -5.91
CA ILE A 269 10.41 26.61 -5.67
C ILE A 269 11.82 26.87 -5.17
N ALA A 270 12.59 27.66 -5.92
CA ALA A 270 14.00 27.90 -5.65
C ALA A 270 14.16 28.09 -4.13
N GLN A 271 14.92 27.20 -3.49
CA GLN A 271 15.42 27.55 -2.16
C GLN A 271 16.09 28.91 -2.32
N PRO A 272 15.80 29.91 -1.47
CA PRO A 272 16.50 31.18 -1.54
C PRO A 272 18.00 30.84 -1.54
N ALA A 273 18.70 31.31 -2.56
CA ALA A 273 20.11 31.02 -2.72
C ALA A 273 20.81 31.38 -1.40
N PRO A 274 21.72 30.53 -0.89
CA PRO A 274 22.58 30.96 0.21
C PRO A 274 23.25 32.26 -0.22
N PRO A 275 23.43 33.23 0.70
CA PRO A 275 24.04 34.51 0.35
C PRO A 275 25.38 34.27 -0.33
N ASP A 276 25.62 34.98 -1.44
CA ASP A 276 26.85 34.85 -2.20
C ASP A 276 28.07 35.00 -1.27
N PRO A 277 29.07 34.12 -1.36
CA PRO A 277 30.31 34.34 -0.63
C PRO A 277 30.94 35.65 -1.12
N PRO A 278 31.63 36.41 -0.26
CA PRO A 278 32.23 37.68 -0.64
C PRO A 278 33.15 37.49 -1.85
N SER A 279 32.97 38.37 -2.84
CA SER A 279 33.70 38.35 -4.11
C SER A 279 35.20 38.28 -3.87
N LYS A 280 35.86 37.21 -4.33
CA LYS A 280 37.32 37.18 -4.41
C LYS A 280 37.78 38.17 -5.49
N PRO A 281 38.86 38.94 -5.26
CA PRO A 281 39.40 39.82 -6.28
C PRO A 281 39.79 39.03 -7.53
N CYS A 282 39.47 39.58 -8.69
CA CYS A 282 39.88 39.02 -9.97
C CYS A 282 41.43 38.98 -10.03
N PRO A 283 42.07 37.88 -10.44
CA PRO A 283 43.51 37.88 -10.66
C PRO A 283 43.86 38.81 -11.84
N PRO A 284 45.05 39.44 -11.82
CA PRO A 284 45.45 40.35 -12.88
C PRO A 284 45.52 39.63 -14.22
N ARG A 285 45.01 40.30 -15.28
CA ARG A 285 45.07 39.79 -16.65
C ARG A 285 46.53 39.59 -17.07
N HIS A 286 46.86 38.40 -17.57
CA HIS A 286 48.12 38.16 -18.25
C HIS A 286 48.23 39.06 -19.51
N PRO A 287 49.43 39.59 -19.81
CA PRO A 287 49.63 40.39 -21.02
C PRO A 287 49.40 39.53 -22.26
N ARG A 288 48.76 40.13 -23.27
CA ARG A 288 48.54 39.48 -24.58
C ARG A 288 49.88 39.29 -25.29
N PRO A 289 50.10 38.17 -26.01
CA PRO A 289 51.32 37.98 -26.80
C PRO A 289 51.45 39.02 -27.92
N ASP A 290 52.69 39.45 -28.16
CA ASP A 290 53.08 40.36 -29.25
C ASP A 290 52.85 39.68 -30.62
N PRO A 291 52.17 40.33 -31.60
CA PRO A 291 51.91 39.75 -32.92
C PRO A 291 53.15 39.47 -33.79
N ARG A 292 54.37 39.84 -33.37
CA ARG A 292 55.58 39.78 -34.24
C ARG A 292 56.46 38.55 -34.08
N ASN A 293 56.05 37.51 -33.34
CA ASN A 293 56.86 36.30 -33.17
C ASN A 293 56.04 35.00 -33.34
N PRO A 294 56.11 34.30 -34.49
CA PRO A 294 55.20 33.20 -34.82
C PRO A 294 55.69 31.82 -34.35
N LYS A 295 56.28 31.70 -33.15
CA LYS A 295 56.72 30.40 -32.61
C LYS A 295 56.36 30.26 -31.14
N GLU A 296 55.07 30.04 -30.85
CA GLU A 296 54.61 29.29 -29.67
C GLU A 296 53.09 29.04 -29.75
N SER A 297 52.67 28.21 -30.72
CA SER A 297 51.33 27.60 -30.71
C SER A 297 51.42 26.21 -30.09
N TRP A 298 51.15 26.07 -28.79
CA TRP A 298 51.03 24.76 -28.18
C TRP A 298 49.57 24.31 -28.19
N TYR A 299 49.15 23.81 -29.35
CA TYR A 299 48.06 22.83 -29.45
C TYR A 299 48.71 21.45 -29.52
N ARG A 300 48.42 20.56 -28.57
CA ARG A 300 48.66 19.12 -28.70
C ARG A 300 47.36 18.38 -28.32
N PRO A 301 46.74 17.64 -29.25
CA PRO A 301 45.70 16.67 -28.89
C PRO A 301 46.40 15.38 -28.46
N ALA A 302 46.22 14.97 -27.20
CA ALA A 302 46.54 13.63 -26.73
C ALA A 302 45.25 12.86 -26.42
N ASP A 303 45.07 11.77 -27.17
CA ASP A 303 44.63 10.44 -26.73
C ASP A 303 43.34 10.31 -25.91
N HIS A 304 42.28 9.76 -26.53
CA HIS A 304 41.52 8.66 -25.92
C HIS A 304 40.86 7.75 -26.99
N PRO A 305 41.03 6.41 -26.88
CA PRO A 305 40.50 5.43 -27.83
C PRO A 305 39.03 5.05 -27.56
N ARG A 306 38.28 4.79 -28.64
CA ARG A 306 36.99 4.06 -28.61
C ARG A 306 37.25 2.55 -28.51
N PRO A 307 36.37 1.81 -27.83
CA PRO A 307 36.11 0.42 -28.22
C PRO A 307 34.64 0.11 -28.53
N THR A 308 34.53 -0.72 -29.56
CA THR A 308 33.40 -1.41 -30.19
C THR A 308 32.82 -2.57 -29.37
N ALA A 309 31.54 -2.89 -29.55
CA ALA A 309 30.96 -4.21 -29.26
C ALA A 309 31.22 -5.17 -30.45
N PRO A 310 31.15 -6.53 -30.34
CA PRO A 310 29.86 -7.25 -30.23
C PRO A 310 29.82 -8.66 -29.55
N HIS A 311 28.57 -9.09 -29.25
CA HIS A 311 27.90 -10.41 -29.22
C HIS A 311 28.47 -11.69 -28.53
N SER A 312 27.61 -12.36 -27.75
CA SER A 312 27.18 -13.76 -28.02
C SER A 312 25.96 -14.18 -27.18
N ALA A 313 25.10 -15.01 -27.80
CA ALA A 313 23.82 -15.49 -27.32
C ALA A 313 23.93 -16.86 -26.63
N ALA A 314 23.02 -17.16 -25.71
CA ALA A 314 22.70 -18.53 -25.32
C ALA A 314 21.19 -18.68 -25.06
N SER A 315 20.58 -19.50 -25.92
CA SER A 315 19.23 -20.04 -25.88
C SER A 315 19.06 -21.01 -24.71
N GLN A 316 17.87 -21.06 -24.09
CA GLN A 316 17.33 -22.31 -23.56
C GLN A 316 15.79 -22.27 -23.46
N ASN A 317 15.19 -23.21 -24.20
CA ASN A 317 13.78 -23.58 -24.21
C ASN A 317 13.29 -24.06 -22.84
N ASN A 318 12.01 -23.77 -22.51
CA ASN A 318 11.16 -24.80 -21.89
C ASN A 318 9.66 -24.47 -22.03
N ARG A 319 8.94 -25.37 -22.71
CA ARG A 319 7.49 -25.51 -22.75
C ARG A 319 7.01 -26.13 -21.42
N VAL A 320 5.93 -25.62 -20.83
CA VAL A 320 4.94 -26.43 -20.09
C VAL A 320 3.56 -25.77 -20.19
N ASP A 321 2.56 -26.62 -20.45
CA ASP A 321 1.16 -26.34 -20.71
C ASP A 321 0.35 -25.84 -19.49
N GLY A 322 -0.58 -24.93 -19.79
CA GLY A 322 -2.01 -25.23 -19.64
C GLY A 322 -2.66 -25.23 -18.25
N ASN A 323 -3.20 -24.06 -17.90
CA ASN A 323 -4.53 -23.88 -17.29
C ASN A 323 -4.75 -24.28 -15.81
N THR A 324 -4.69 -23.32 -14.89
CA THR A 324 -5.71 -23.19 -13.81
C THR A 324 -5.71 -21.77 -13.21
N LYS A 325 -6.86 -21.08 -13.25
CA LYS A 325 -7.09 -19.79 -12.58
C LYS A 325 -7.00 -19.95 -11.06
N SER A 326 -6.29 -19.04 -10.38
CA SER A 326 -6.09 -19.06 -8.93
C SER A 326 -6.53 -17.72 -8.31
N PRO A 327 -7.30 -17.72 -7.20
CA PRO A 327 -7.76 -16.50 -6.55
C PRO A 327 -6.66 -15.86 -5.70
N ILE A 328 -6.51 -14.53 -5.81
CA ILE A 328 -5.51 -13.74 -5.08
C ILE A 328 -6.16 -13.10 -3.85
N HIS A 329 -5.59 -13.34 -2.67
CA HIS A 329 -5.93 -12.67 -1.42
C HIS A 329 -4.68 -11.99 -0.84
N GLY A 330 -4.84 -10.89 -0.10
CA GLY A 330 -3.70 -10.08 0.32
C GLY A 330 -4.07 -9.02 1.36
N PHE A 331 -3.06 -8.25 1.75
CA PHE A 331 -3.10 -7.36 2.91
C PHE A 331 -2.75 -5.93 2.55
N ARG A 332 -3.39 -4.98 3.24
CA ARG A 332 -3.04 -3.55 3.18
C ARG A 332 -2.52 -3.06 4.52
N LEU A 333 -1.23 -2.73 4.56
CA LEU A 333 -0.61 -1.99 5.67
C LEU A 333 -0.92 -0.49 5.53
N ARG A 334 -1.20 0.17 6.66
CA ARG A 334 -1.44 1.62 6.72
C ARG A 334 -0.61 2.18 7.88
N VAL A 335 0.25 3.14 7.58
CA VAL A 335 0.98 3.95 8.57
C VAL A 335 0.00 4.98 9.17
N ARG A 336 -0.03 5.10 10.50
CA ARG A 336 -0.85 6.11 11.20
C ARG A 336 -0.17 7.49 11.14
N PRO A 337 -0.90 8.60 10.91
CA PRO A 337 -0.37 9.93 11.15
C PRO A 337 -0.25 10.19 12.66
N GLY A 338 0.90 10.69 13.11
CA GLY A 338 1.15 11.09 14.50
C GLY A 338 0.43 12.39 14.85
N ASN A 339 -0.23 12.41 16.00
CA ASN A 339 -0.78 13.63 16.60
C ASN A 339 0.36 14.56 17.02
N ARG A 340 0.50 15.73 16.38
CA ARG A 340 1.21 16.88 16.95
C ARG A 340 0.19 17.77 17.63
N PHE A 341 0.07 17.64 18.95
CA PHE A 341 -0.49 18.69 19.80
C PHE A 341 0.59 19.76 19.97
N GLY A 342 0.49 20.85 19.21
CA GLY A 342 1.22 22.08 19.50
C GLY A 342 0.34 22.98 20.34
N ARG A 343 0.66 23.09 21.64
CA ARG A 343 0.19 24.21 22.46
C ARG A 343 0.77 25.49 21.87
N ARG A 344 -0.07 26.47 21.54
CA ARG A 344 0.36 27.86 21.47
C ARG A 344 -0.18 28.57 22.70
N CYS A 345 0.75 29.13 23.45
CA CYS A 345 0.48 30.02 24.57
C CYS A 345 -0.25 31.28 24.07
N GLU A 346 -1.28 31.65 24.82
CA GLU A 346 -1.75 33.04 24.96
C GLU A 346 -0.65 33.85 25.66
N THR A 347 -0.38 35.06 25.17
CA THR A 347 -0.11 36.27 25.97
C THR A 347 -0.01 37.48 25.04
N ALA A 348 -0.70 38.55 25.48
CA ALA A 348 -0.72 39.95 25.03
C ALA A 348 -1.42 40.25 23.70
#